data_AF-A0A4Q7EU33-F1
#
_entry.id   AF-A0A4Q7EU33-F1
#
_cell.length_a   1.000
_cell.length_b   1.000
_cell.length_c   1.000
_cell.angle_alpha   90.00
_cell.angle_beta   90.00
_cell.angle_gamma   90.00
#
_symmetry.space_group_name_H-M   'P 1'
#
loop_
_entity.id
_entity.type
_entity.pdbx_description
1 polymer ?
#
loop_
_entity_poly.entity_id
_entity_poly.type
_entity_poly.pdbx_seq_one_letter_code
_entity_poly.pdbx_strand_id
1 'polypeptide(L)'
;FYRALEKHGCKKESRCGYAIGIDWSEPTASLRDGDTTVLKPNMTFHLMLGNWVDEEFGYVISETFRVTEFGGEALTSAPRKLFQL
;
A
#
# COMPACT_ATOMS: atom_id res chain seq x y z
N PHE A 1 0.90 2.00 -8.83
CA PHE A 1 1.65 1.08 -7.94
C PHE A 1 2.28 -0.07 -8.72
N TYR A 2 1.50 -0.90 -9.42
CA TYR A 2 1.98 -2.05 -10.19
C TYR A 2 3.15 -1.75 -11.13
N ARG A 3 3.03 -0.70 -11.96
CA ARG A 3 4.10 -0.26 -12.88
C ARG A 3 5.45 0.04 -12.21
N ALA A 4 5.46 0.41 -10.92
CA ALA A 4 6.71 0.68 -10.22
C ALA A 4 7.47 -0.64 -9.93
N LEU A 5 6.74 -1.70 -9.58
CA LEU A 5 7.31 -3.03 -9.35
C LEU A 5 7.68 -3.73 -10.67
N GLU A 6 6.82 -3.62 -11.68
CA GLU A 6 7.01 -4.27 -12.98
C GLU A 6 8.30 -3.83 -13.69
N LYS A 7 8.70 -2.56 -13.52
CA LYS A 7 9.97 -2.02 -14.02
C LYS A 7 11.20 -2.76 -13.48
N HIS A 8 11.07 -3.42 -12.34
CA HIS A 8 12.12 -4.20 -11.69
C HIS A 8 11.91 -5.72 -11.86
N GLY A 9 11.00 -6.14 -12.74
CA GLY A 9 10.68 -7.56 -12.98
C GLY A 9 9.77 -8.19 -11.93
N CYS A 10 9.32 -7.42 -10.93
CA CYS A 10 8.44 -7.91 -9.89
C CYS A 10 6.97 -7.69 -10.28
N LYS A 11 6.18 -8.77 -10.36
CA LYS A 11 4.73 -8.69 -10.55
C LYS A 11 4.01 -8.78 -9.21
N LYS A 12 3.01 -7.93 -9.01
CA LYS A 12 2.10 -8.00 -7.86
C LYS A 12 0.66 -8.16 -8.37
N GLU A 13 0.05 -9.29 -8.06
CA GLU A 13 -1.32 -9.61 -8.49
C GLU A 13 -2.38 -9.21 -7.45
N SER A 14 -1.97 -9.11 -6.19
CA SER A 14 -2.84 -8.66 -5.09
C SER A 14 -3.03 -7.14 -5.10
N ARG A 15 -4.08 -6.67 -4.43
CA ARG A 15 -4.30 -5.23 -4.18
C ARG A 15 -3.07 -4.59 -3.52
N CYS A 16 -2.78 -3.34 -3.86
CA CYS A 16 -1.69 -2.57 -3.26
C CYS A 16 -2.05 -1.98 -1.90
N GLY A 17 -3.34 -1.93 -1.55
CA GLY A 17 -3.81 -1.41 -0.27
C GLY A 17 -5.33 -1.40 -0.17
N TYR A 18 -5.83 -0.95 0.97
CA TYR A 18 -7.26 -0.91 1.27
C TYR A 18 -7.56 0.15 2.33
N ALA A 19 -8.81 0.63 2.35
CA ALA A 19 -9.26 1.57 3.37
C ALA A 19 -9.19 0.93 4.76
N ILE A 20 -8.78 1.72 5.74
CA ILE A 20 -8.66 1.35 7.15
C ILE A 20 -9.25 2.45 8.02
N GLY A 21 -9.79 2.08 9.18
CA GLY A 21 -10.37 3.01 10.13
C GLY A 21 -10.44 2.40 11.52
N ILE A 22 -11.66 2.18 12.02
CA ILE A 22 -11.87 1.51 13.32
C ILE A 22 -11.41 0.05 13.25
N ASP A 23 -11.68 -0.61 12.12
CA ASP A 23 -11.21 -1.95 11.83
C ASP A 23 -10.07 -1.89 10.80
N TRP A 24 -9.32 -2.98 10.69
CA TRP A 24 -8.21 -3.14 9.77
C TRP A 24 -8.62 -3.00 8.31
N SER A 25 -9.76 -3.57 7.91
CA SER A 25 -10.23 -3.52 6.52
C SER A 25 -11.64 -2.98 6.44
N GLU A 26 -11.81 -1.81 5.86
CA GLU A 26 -13.12 -1.25 5.56
C GLU A 26 -13.52 -1.58 4.11
N PRO A 27 -14.73 -2.10 3.85
CA PRO A 27 -15.18 -2.46 2.50
C PRO A 27 -15.66 -1.24 1.70
N THR A 28 -14.94 -0.11 1.81
CA THR A 28 -15.33 1.19 1.24
C THR A 28 -14.46 1.59 0.05
N ALA A 29 -13.19 1.18 0.03
CA ALA A 29 -12.27 1.42 -1.07
C ALA A 29 -11.11 0.42 -1.07
N SER A 30 -10.66 0.03 -2.26
CA SER A 30 -9.50 -0.84 -2.46
C SER A 30 -8.52 -0.21 -3.46
N LEU A 31 -7.24 -0.16 -3.11
CA LEU A 31 -6.19 0.26 -4.04
C LEU A 31 -5.79 -0.92 -4.93
N ARG A 32 -6.61 -1.20 -5.95
CA ARG A 32 -6.41 -2.26 -6.94
C ARG A 32 -6.90 -1.82 -8.31
N ASP A 33 -6.48 -2.54 -9.35
CA ASP A 33 -7.03 -2.33 -10.68
C ASP A 33 -8.54 -2.62 -10.70
N GLY A 34 -9.29 -1.75 -11.37
CA GLY A 34 -10.75 -1.83 -11.48
C GLY A 34 -11.55 -1.17 -10.36
N ASP A 35 -10.92 -0.77 -9.25
CA ASP A 35 -11.61 0.05 -8.24
C ASP A 35 -11.66 1.51 -8.72
N THR A 36 -12.87 2.05 -8.81
CA THR A 36 -13.14 3.41 -9.32
C THR A 36 -13.45 4.42 -8.20
N THR A 37 -13.21 4.07 -6.94
CA THR A 37 -13.48 4.95 -5.81
C THR A 37 -12.61 6.21 -5.88
N VAL A 38 -13.26 7.39 -5.87
CA VAL A 38 -12.55 8.67 -5.87
C VAL A 38 -11.96 8.92 -4.49
N LEU A 39 -10.64 9.12 -4.43
CA LEU A 39 -9.95 9.51 -3.21
C LEU A 39 -10.41 10.90 -2.75
N LYS A 40 -10.80 11.00 -1.47
CA LYS A 40 -11.20 12.26 -0.83
C LYS A 40 -10.27 12.57 0.34
N PRO A 41 -10.03 13.85 0.65
CA PRO A 41 -9.28 14.23 1.84
C PRO A 41 -9.82 13.54 3.10
N ASN A 42 -8.90 13.15 3.99
CA ASN A 42 -9.12 12.42 5.23
C ASN A 42 -9.52 10.95 5.11
N MET A 43 -9.63 10.39 3.90
CA MET A 43 -9.64 8.93 3.78
C MET A 43 -8.29 8.35 4.21
N THR A 44 -8.33 7.23 4.92
CA THR A 44 -7.14 6.53 5.43
C THR A 44 -7.01 5.16 4.81
N PHE A 45 -5.78 4.79 4.44
CA PHE A 45 -5.49 3.54 3.76
C PHE A 45 -4.27 2.87 4.39
N HIS A 46 -4.33 1.55 4.47
CA HIS A 46 -3.16 0.72 4.65
C HIS A 46 -2.60 0.36 3.26
N LEU A 47 -1.45 0.93 2.92
CA LEU A 47 -0.68 0.60 1.72
C LEU A 47 0.22 -0.60 2.04
N MET A 48 0.03 -1.70 1.33
CA MET A 48 0.76 -2.96 1.54
C MET A 48 1.43 -3.40 0.25
N LEU A 49 2.72 -3.12 0.13
CA LEU A 49 3.54 -3.47 -1.03
C LEU A 49 4.36 -4.74 -0.77
N GLY A 50 3.66 -5.80 -0.35
CA GLY A 50 4.27 -7.12 -0.19
C GLY A 50 4.22 -7.97 -1.45
N ASN A 51 5.25 -8.79 -1.64
CA ASN A 51 5.31 -9.80 -2.67
C ASN A 51 6.15 -11.01 -2.23
N TRP A 52 5.81 -12.18 -2.76
CA TRP A 52 6.70 -13.33 -2.79
C TRP A 52 7.64 -13.18 -3.98
N VAL A 53 8.93 -13.44 -3.77
CA VAL A 53 9.97 -13.39 -4.80
C VAL A 53 10.27 -14.81 -5.30
N ASP A 54 10.28 -15.78 -4.39
CA ASP A 54 10.35 -17.22 -4.65
C ASP A 54 9.59 -18.01 -3.56
N GLU A 55 9.80 -19.33 -3.46
CA GLU A 55 9.11 -20.19 -2.48
C GLU A 55 9.49 -19.91 -1.03
N GLU A 56 10.71 -19.42 -0.78
CA GLU A 56 11.26 -19.26 0.57
C GLU A 56 11.43 -17.78 0.97
N PHE A 57 11.34 -16.86 0.01
CA PHE A 57 11.58 -15.44 0.19
C PHE A 57 10.38 -14.58 -0.21
N GLY A 58 9.95 -13.78 0.76
CA GLY A 58 8.99 -12.72 0.57
C GLY A 58 9.43 -11.45 1.27
N TYR A 59 8.88 -10.33 0.84
CA TYR A 59 9.06 -9.05 1.50
C TYR A 59 7.73 -8.34 1.64
N VAL A 60 7.65 -7.45 2.61
CA VAL A 60 6.56 -6.48 2.70
C VAL A 60 7.10 -5.16 3.20
N ILE A 61 6.75 -4.10 2.47
CA ILE A 61 6.86 -2.73 2.96
C ILE A 61 5.45 -2.20 3.03
N SER A 62 5.03 -1.77 4.21
CA SER A 62 3.70 -1.24 4.43
C SER A 62 3.76 0.14 5.06
N GLU A 63 2.76 0.96 4.75
CA GLU A 63 2.59 2.30 5.30
C GLU A 63 1.10 2.58 5.48
N THR A 64 0.75 3.29 6.55
CA THR A 64 -0.60 3.85 6.65
C THR A 64 -0.53 5.31 6.25
N PHE A 65 -1.41 5.74 5.34
CA PHE A 65 -1.44 7.12 4.90
C PHE A 65 -2.86 7.70 4.92
N ARG A 66 -2.92 9.01 5.16
CA ARG A 66 -4.12 9.83 5.03
C ARG A 66 -4.07 10.58 3.70
N VAL A 67 -5.15 10.57 2.94
CA VAL A 67 -5.30 11.41 1.75
C VAL A 67 -5.42 12.87 2.19
N THR A 68 -4.65 13.75 1.57
CA THR A 68 -4.72 15.21 1.75
C THR A 68 -5.25 15.86 0.48
N GLU A 69 -5.46 17.17 0.50
CA GLU A 69 -5.89 17.92 -0.70
C GLU A 69 -4.86 17.84 -1.85
N PHE A 70 -3.59 17.62 -1.52
CA PHE A 70 -2.48 17.69 -2.48
C PHE A 70 -1.71 16.37 -2.62
N GLY A 71 -2.17 15.28 -1.97
CA GLY A 71 -1.48 14.00 -2.02
C GLY A 71 -1.82 13.07 -0.85
N GLY A 72 -0.79 12.49 -0.24
CA GLY A 72 -0.91 11.59 0.91
C GLY A 72 0.11 11.94 1.98
N GLU A 73 -0.32 11.86 3.24
CA GLU A 73 0.51 12.03 4.42
C GLU A 73 0.70 10.66 5.09
N ALA A 74 1.94 10.22 5.26
CA ALA A 74 2.25 9.01 6.03
C ALA A 74 1.98 9.25 7.52
N LEU A 75 1.32 8.29 8.17
CA LEU A 75 1.03 8.35 9.60
C LEU A 75 2.15 7.75 10.45
N THR A 76 3.16 7.14 9.83
CA THR A 76 4.34 6.61 10.51
C THR A 76 5.63 7.33 10.10
N SER A 77 6.58 7.37 11.03
CA SER A 77 7.92 7.96 10.85
C SER A 77 9.04 6.92 10.91
N ALA A 78 8.70 5.63 10.92
CA ALA A 78 9.68 4.55 10.88
C ALA A 78 10.60 4.73 9.65
N PRO A 79 11.93 4.57 9.78
CA PRO A 79 12.81 4.78 8.64
C PRO A 79 12.52 3.77 7.53
N ARG A 80 12.35 4.27 6.31
CA ARG A 80 12.07 3.47 5.10
C ARG A 80 13.38 2.95 4.51
N LYS A 81 14.13 2.17 5.30
CA LYS A 81 15.44 1.61 4.95
C LYS A 81 15.46 0.13 5.30
N LEU A 82 16.28 -0.63 4.57
CA LEU A 82 16.63 -1.97 4.99
C LEU A 82 17.63 -1.88 6.13
N PHE A 83 17.35 -2.58 7.22
CA PHE A 83 18.26 -2.72 8.35
C PHE A 83 18.92 -4.09 8.32
N GLN A 84 20.20 -4.12 8.67
CA GLN A 84 20.92 -5.35 8.97
C GLN A 84 21.12 -5.39 10.48
N LEU A 85 20.73 -6.52 11.10
CA LEU A 85 20.87 -6.76 12.53
C LEU A 85 22.27 -7.27 12.87
#